data_AF-A0ABD2ZB19-F1
#
_entry.id   AF-A0ABD2ZB19-F1
#
_cell.length_a   1.000
_cell.length_b   1.000
_cell.length_c   1.000
_cell.angle_alpha   90.00
_cell.angle_beta   90.00
_cell.angle_gamma   90.00
#
_symmetry.space_group_name_H-M   'P 1'
#
loop_
_entity.id
_entity.type
_entity.pdbx_description
1 polymer ?
#
loop_
_entity_poly.entity_id
_entity_poly.type
_entity_poly.pdbx_seq_one_letter_code
_entity_poly.pdbx_strand_id
1 'polypeptide(L)'
;MAMKTNLIQYDNTIQDIYQYMLGELKEFLPNELDGNLSKAVCDLLTRKIVKGIFMPIIYGKTLMSTTHDLKEHLSDYVTHKECFAIAKACFKFWIKKYPGVDCLIRLLRHIGWLTFARARPVIYSEPYFMTVQEYMVMESINIWVYDRVHKKRRRVSMRVSSSKMDRRKSAISTFVNFIHQKDASIAMSVVDKMLQTNHPIDTVHDNFITTPAFCLYMPYLYASTISDMEPPLRIINEFIYINVINPLRQCAPTSSEIEGINGILAAYAEYTRIVCFDPRPNMTSWMAHERNWAYTTGSSTSFELLMSRMKHKINRTTRQDPHDGLIIAFHHFKEPYPLIEDISLLSLCTMDLLVQVAYPCISGYGKFTISFTMMKNDISYTLGAALPLTYEDGNLIPMSDVYSQISRYMNKYSEIYEGDYVVRLMIRVYTEGKKKDVPSLSEEDKESTLSSIIQGGLREIDPISAREIRNSKKRLKPSYIIELKSSRTKLKAFIVADTETILIDEVHKVV
;
A
#
# COMPACT_ATOMS: atom_id res chain seq x y z
N MET A 1 -2.30 -17.31 -16.82
CA MET A 1 -3.55 -17.06 -16.04
C MET A 1 -4.79 -17.36 -16.87
N ALA A 2 -4.91 -16.83 -18.09
CA ALA A 2 -6.07 -17.06 -18.97
C ALA A 2 -6.42 -18.54 -19.17
N MET A 3 -5.45 -19.41 -19.44
CA MET A 3 -5.67 -20.86 -19.51
C MET A 3 -6.20 -21.44 -18.18
N LYS A 4 -5.53 -21.13 -17.06
CA LYS A 4 -5.91 -21.59 -15.71
C LYS A 4 -7.29 -21.10 -15.23
N THR A 5 -7.84 -20.06 -15.88
CA THR A 5 -9.17 -19.48 -15.58
C THR A 5 -10.22 -19.87 -16.63
N ASN A 6 -9.89 -20.79 -17.55
CA ASN A 6 -10.77 -21.25 -18.63
C ASN A 6 -11.14 -20.18 -19.67
N LEU A 7 -10.44 -19.03 -19.70
CA LEU A 7 -10.63 -18.03 -20.75
C LEU A 7 -10.09 -18.54 -22.11
N ILE A 8 -9.03 -19.34 -22.08
CA ILE A 8 -8.48 -20.00 -23.26
C ILE A 8 -8.60 -21.49 -23.03
N GLN A 9 -9.23 -22.19 -23.97
CA GLN A 9 -9.35 -23.64 -23.93
C GLN A 9 -7.96 -24.28 -23.99
N TYR A 10 -7.71 -25.15 -23.02
CA TYR A 10 -6.51 -25.96 -22.92
C TYR A 10 -6.99 -27.38 -22.61
N ASP A 11 -6.42 -28.39 -23.28
CA ASP A 11 -6.58 -29.83 -23.04
C ASP A 11 -8.01 -30.45 -22.93
N ASN A 12 -9.07 -29.71 -23.28
CA ASN A 12 -10.48 -30.13 -23.14
C ASN A 12 -10.93 -30.46 -21.71
N THR A 13 -10.15 -30.10 -20.69
CA THR A 13 -10.55 -30.26 -19.29
C THR A 13 -10.81 -28.92 -18.60
N ILE A 14 -11.71 -28.92 -17.62
CA ILE A 14 -11.98 -27.74 -16.80
C ILE A 14 -10.78 -27.49 -15.88
N GLN A 15 -10.22 -26.30 -16.00
CA GLN A 15 -9.05 -25.86 -15.26
C GLN A 15 -9.48 -25.30 -13.91
N ASP A 16 -8.84 -25.77 -12.84
CA ASP A 16 -9.09 -25.28 -11.48
C ASP A 16 -7.91 -24.46 -10.96
N ILE A 17 -8.01 -23.14 -11.12
CA ILE A 17 -6.97 -22.19 -10.70
C ILE A 17 -6.51 -22.39 -9.25
N TYR A 18 -7.41 -22.72 -8.33
CA TYR A 18 -7.07 -22.87 -6.91
C TYR A 18 -6.34 -24.17 -6.64
N GLN A 19 -6.63 -25.23 -7.40
CA GLN A 19 -5.86 -26.47 -7.32
C GLN A 19 -4.43 -26.27 -7.86
N TYR A 20 -4.27 -25.52 -8.96
CA TYR A 20 -2.93 -25.14 -9.46
C TYR A 20 -2.17 -24.28 -8.45
N MET A 21 -2.82 -23.25 -7.90
CA MET A 21 -2.23 -22.40 -6.86
C MET A 21 -1.83 -23.20 -5.62
N LEU A 22 -2.61 -24.21 -5.23
CA LEU A 22 -2.28 -25.08 -4.10
C LEU A 22 -0.96 -25.83 -4.36
N GLY A 23 -0.80 -26.44 -5.53
CA GLY A 23 0.44 -27.14 -5.90
C GLY A 23 1.64 -26.20 -5.89
N GLU A 24 1.52 -25.08 -6.59
CA GLU A 24 2.59 -24.07 -6.70
C GLU A 24 2.93 -23.44 -5.35
N LEU A 25 1.95 -23.24 -4.47
CA LEU A 25 2.18 -22.72 -3.13
C LEU A 25 2.93 -23.74 -2.25
N LYS A 26 2.58 -25.03 -2.34
CA LYS A 26 3.28 -26.09 -1.58
C LYS A 26 4.75 -26.22 -1.98
N GLU A 27 5.10 -25.93 -3.22
CA GLU A 27 6.49 -25.86 -3.70
C GLU A 27 7.20 -24.57 -3.22
N PHE A 28 6.46 -23.48 -3.06
CA PHE A 28 7.01 -22.18 -2.70
C PHE A 28 7.29 -22.02 -1.21
N LEU A 29 6.38 -22.45 -0.34
CA LEU A 29 6.46 -22.24 1.11
C LEU A 29 7.72 -22.79 1.80
N PRO A 30 8.28 -23.95 1.41
CA PRO A 30 9.50 -24.47 2.03
C PRO A 30 10.72 -23.56 1.91
N ASN A 31 10.73 -22.66 0.93
CA ASN A 31 11.82 -21.70 0.71
C ASN A 31 11.62 -20.39 1.51
N GLU A 32 10.44 -20.19 2.10
CA GLU A 32 10.04 -18.92 2.73
C GLU A 32 9.74 -19.04 4.22
N LEU A 33 9.42 -20.25 4.70
CA LEU A 33 9.06 -20.53 6.08
C LEU A 33 10.08 -21.46 6.74
N ASP A 34 10.07 -21.49 8.07
CA ASP A 34 10.81 -22.49 8.85
C ASP A 34 10.40 -23.91 8.41
N GLY A 35 11.35 -24.84 8.35
CA GLY A 35 11.11 -26.19 7.81
C GLY A 35 10.01 -26.97 8.53
N ASN A 36 9.88 -26.82 9.85
CA ASN A 36 8.83 -27.48 10.62
C ASN A 36 7.47 -26.82 10.35
N LEU A 37 7.44 -25.48 10.32
CA LEU A 37 6.23 -24.72 10.01
C LEU A 37 5.74 -25.00 8.59
N SER A 38 6.64 -24.99 7.60
CA SER A 38 6.28 -25.24 6.21
C SER A 38 5.70 -26.63 6.03
N LYS A 39 6.27 -27.66 6.67
CA LYS A 39 5.76 -29.02 6.56
C LYS A 39 4.35 -29.12 7.14
N ALA A 40 4.14 -28.62 8.36
CA ALA A 40 2.83 -28.61 8.99
C ALA A 40 1.78 -27.87 8.16
N VAL A 41 2.14 -26.70 7.61
CA VAL A 41 1.23 -25.90 6.78
C VAL A 41 0.92 -26.59 5.46
N CYS A 42 1.92 -27.15 4.77
CA CYS A 42 1.72 -27.85 3.50
C CYS A 42 0.79 -29.06 3.64
N ASP A 43 0.81 -29.75 4.78
CA ASP A 43 -0.08 -30.87 5.06
C ASP A 43 -1.53 -30.40 5.30
N LEU A 44 -1.71 -29.24 5.93
CA LEU A 44 -3.04 -28.67 6.24
C LEU A 44 -3.67 -27.91 5.07
N LEU A 45 -2.87 -27.42 4.12
CA LEU A 45 -3.37 -26.64 2.99
C LEU A 45 -4.27 -27.48 2.08
N THR A 46 -5.50 -27.00 1.92
CA THR A 46 -6.51 -27.53 1.00
C THR A 46 -6.89 -26.49 -0.04
N ARG A 47 -7.52 -26.94 -1.14
CA ARG A 47 -8.11 -26.05 -2.15
C ARG A 47 -9.03 -24.98 -1.53
N LYS A 48 -9.81 -25.34 -0.52
CA LYS A 48 -10.73 -24.42 0.18
C LYS A 48 -9.98 -23.29 0.89
N ILE A 49 -8.90 -23.63 1.60
CA ILE A 49 -8.07 -22.64 2.29
C ILE A 49 -7.37 -21.73 1.26
N VAL A 50 -6.79 -22.30 0.21
CA VAL A 50 -6.14 -21.54 -0.88
C VAL A 50 -7.12 -20.57 -1.55
N LYS A 51 -8.35 -21.02 -1.85
CA LYS A 51 -9.41 -20.14 -2.34
C LYS A 51 -9.72 -19.01 -1.35
N GLY A 52 -9.87 -19.34 -0.06
CA GLY A 52 -10.14 -18.37 1.00
C GLY A 52 -9.03 -17.34 1.21
N ILE A 53 -7.79 -17.65 0.83
CA ILE A 53 -6.66 -16.71 0.89
C ILE A 53 -6.60 -15.84 -0.36
N PHE A 54 -6.50 -16.45 -1.55
CA PHE A 54 -6.15 -15.71 -2.76
C PHE A 54 -7.32 -15.00 -3.42
N MET A 55 -8.54 -15.56 -3.33
CA MET A 55 -9.71 -14.88 -3.89
C MET A 55 -9.91 -13.51 -3.21
N PRO A 56 -9.88 -13.38 -1.87
CA PRO A 56 -9.98 -12.07 -1.24
C PRO A 56 -8.76 -11.16 -1.42
N ILE A 57 -7.54 -11.68 -1.62
CA ILE A 57 -6.36 -10.86 -1.93
C ILE A 57 -6.57 -10.06 -3.22
N ILE A 58 -7.15 -10.69 -4.25
CA ILE A 58 -7.55 -10.00 -5.49
C ILE A 58 -8.52 -8.86 -5.17
N TYR A 59 -9.44 -9.09 -4.24
CA TYR A 59 -10.38 -8.08 -3.73
C TYR A 59 -9.78 -7.10 -2.71
N GLY A 60 -8.46 -6.97 -2.63
CA GLY A 60 -7.79 -5.99 -1.80
C GLY A 60 -7.75 -6.32 -0.31
N LYS A 61 -7.95 -7.59 0.07
CA LYS A 61 -7.74 -8.04 1.45
C LYS A 61 -6.29 -7.77 1.88
N THR A 62 -6.13 -7.35 3.12
CA THR A 62 -4.83 -6.96 3.68
C THR A 62 -4.13 -8.13 4.38
N LEU A 63 -2.81 -8.04 4.53
CA LEU A 63 -2.00 -9.02 5.26
C LEU A 63 -2.56 -9.34 6.65
N MET A 64 -2.96 -8.32 7.41
CA MET A 64 -3.51 -8.49 8.76
C MET A 64 -4.86 -9.19 8.75
N SER A 65 -5.72 -8.88 7.79
CA SER A 65 -7.01 -9.54 7.67
C SER A 65 -6.84 -11.01 7.26
N THR A 66 -5.95 -11.31 6.32
CA THR A 66 -5.62 -12.70 5.93
C THR A 66 -4.98 -13.47 7.09
N THR A 67 -4.17 -12.81 7.93
CA THR A 67 -3.61 -13.43 9.15
C THR A 67 -4.71 -13.88 10.10
N HIS A 68 -5.76 -13.06 10.25
CA HIS A 68 -6.90 -13.38 11.10
C HIS A 68 -7.71 -14.56 10.55
N ASP A 69 -7.98 -14.58 9.25
CA ASP A 69 -8.63 -15.72 8.58
C ASP A 69 -7.84 -17.02 8.75
N LEU A 70 -6.52 -16.96 8.55
CA LEU A 70 -5.65 -18.12 8.73
C LEU A 70 -5.69 -18.61 10.17
N LYS A 71 -5.76 -17.71 11.14
CA LYS A 71 -5.95 -18.08 12.54
C LYS A 71 -7.28 -18.80 12.74
N GLU A 72 -8.37 -18.34 12.16
CA GLU A 72 -9.67 -19.03 12.27
C GLU A 72 -9.67 -20.44 11.67
N HIS A 73 -8.83 -20.69 10.66
CA HIS A 73 -8.75 -21.99 9.99
C HIS A 73 -7.65 -22.92 10.53
N LEU A 74 -6.60 -22.37 11.14
CA LEU A 74 -5.41 -23.12 11.53
C LEU A 74 -5.04 -22.96 13.01
N SER A 75 -5.86 -22.30 13.83
CA SER A 75 -5.55 -21.98 15.25
C SER A 75 -5.14 -23.18 16.09
N ASP A 76 -5.65 -24.35 15.75
CA ASP A 76 -5.40 -25.58 16.52
C ASP A 76 -4.00 -26.16 16.25
N TYR A 77 -3.31 -25.65 15.23
CA TYR A 77 -2.04 -26.19 14.74
C TYR A 77 -0.92 -25.16 14.66
N VAL A 78 -1.24 -23.87 14.50
CA VAL A 78 -0.26 -22.78 14.38
C VAL A 78 -0.64 -21.57 15.22
N THR A 79 0.37 -20.90 15.74
CA THR A 79 0.22 -19.66 16.51
C THR A 79 -0.13 -18.47 15.61
N HIS A 80 -0.63 -17.39 16.21
CA HIS A 80 -0.92 -16.16 15.46
C HIS A 80 0.33 -15.55 14.79
N LYS A 81 1.51 -15.67 15.42
CA LYS A 81 2.77 -15.19 14.84
C LYS A 81 3.15 -16.00 13.60
N GLU A 82 2.91 -17.31 13.64
CA GLU A 82 3.11 -18.19 12.48
C GLU A 82 2.07 -17.93 11.39
N CYS A 83 0.80 -17.68 11.74
CA CYS A 83 -0.22 -17.23 10.79
C CYS A 83 0.21 -15.97 10.04
N PHE A 84 0.83 -15.01 10.73
CA PHE A 84 1.34 -13.79 10.10
C PHE A 84 2.49 -14.10 9.12
N ALA A 85 3.41 -14.99 9.49
CA ALA A 85 4.50 -15.42 8.61
C ALA A 85 3.96 -16.14 7.35
N ILE A 86 2.98 -17.03 7.53
CA ILE A 86 2.29 -17.72 6.43
C ILE A 86 1.59 -16.71 5.52
N ALA A 87 0.82 -15.78 6.09
CA ALA A 87 0.16 -14.73 5.31
C ALA A 87 1.19 -13.91 4.51
N LYS A 88 2.31 -13.52 5.12
CA LYS A 88 3.38 -12.78 4.44
C LYS A 88 3.96 -13.59 3.27
N ALA A 89 4.19 -14.88 3.46
CA ALA A 89 4.65 -15.78 2.39
C ALA A 89 3.61 -15.89 1.25
N CYS A 90 2.30 -15.96 1.57
CA CYS A 90 1.24 -15.98 0.55
C CYS A 90 1.20 -14.69 -0.28
N PHE A 91 1.35 -13.51 0.34
CA PHE A 91 1.43 -12.24 -0.40
C PHE A 91 2.68 -12.19 -1.29
N LYS A 92 3.83 -12.65 -0.78
CA LYS A 92 5.07 -12.75 -1.57
C LYS A 92 4.91 -13.69 -2.76
N PHE A 93 4.27 -14.85 -2.55
CA PHE A 93 3.92 -15.78 -3.63
C PHE A 93 3.06 -15.09 -4.69
N TRP A 94 2.00 -14.39 -4.27
CA TRP A 94 1.08 -13.70 -5.19
C TRP A 94 1.80 -12.70 -6.09
N ILE A 95 2.60 -11.81 -5.49
CA ILE A 95 3.35 -10.78 -6.22
C ILE A 95 4.35 -11.42 -7.20
N LYS A 96 5.08 -12.46 -6.75
CA LYS A 96 6.09 -13.12 -7.58
C LYS A 96 5.48 -13.93 -8.72
N LYS A 97 4.36 -14.62 -8.47
CA LYS A 97 3.75 -15.55 -9.43
C LYS A 97 2.80 -14.86 -10.39
N TYR A 98 2.14 -13.79 -9.96
CA TYR A 98 1.13 -13.05 -10.72
C TYR A 98 1.43 -11.54 -10.81
N PRO A 99 2.64 -11.15 -11.25
CA PRO A 99 3.09 -9.75 -11.24
C PRO A 99 2.21 -8.85 -12.11
N GLY A 100 1.64 -9.37 -13.20
CA GLY A 100 0.72 -8.59 -14.05
C GLY A 100 -0.58 -8.18 -13.35
N VAL A 101 -1.12 -9.04 -12.49
CA VAL A 101 -2.34 -8.72 -11.73
C VAL A 101 -2.01 -7.73 -10.62
N ASP A 102 -0.90 -7.94 -9.90
CA ASP A 102 -0.41 -7.01 -8.88
C ASP A 102 -0.13 -5.61 -9.46
N CYS A 103 0.53 -5.55 -10.62
CA CYS A 103 0.81 -4.31 -11.34
C CYS A 103 -0.49 -3.54 -11.68
N LEU A 104 -1.51 -4.24 -12.19
CA LEU A 104 -2.82 -3.64 -12.47
C LEU A 104 -3.52 -3.14 -11.20
N ILE A 105 -3.48 -3.92 -10.11
CA ILE A 105 -4.02 -3.52 -8.81
C ILE A 105 -3.35 -2.22 -8.33
N ARG A 106 -2.01 -2.15 -8.38
CA ARG A 106 -1.26 -0.95 -7.99
C ARG A 106 -1.59 0.25 -8.86
N LEU A 107 -1.64 0.07 -10.19
CA LEU A 107 -2.01 1.13 -11.13
C LEU A 107 -3.37 1.75 -10.77
N LEU A 108 -4.39 0.91 -10.61
CA LEU A 108 -5.74 1.38 -10.29
C LEU A 108 -5.82 2.00 -8.89
N ARG A 109 -5.06 1.49 -7.91
CA ARG A 109 -4.95 2.10 -6.57
C ARG A 109 -4.32 3.49 -6.61
N HIS A 110 -3.27 3.70 -7.41
CA HIS A 110 -2.65 5.02 -7.55
C HIS A 110 -3.60 6.04 -8.19
N ILE A 111 -4.38 5.63 -9.19
CA ILE A 111 -5.43 6.48 -9.78
C ILE A 111 -6.47 6.84 -8.72
N GLY A 112 -6.95 5.86 -7.96
CA GLY A 112 -7.90 6.07 -6.86
C GLY A 112 -7.37 7.05 -5.81
N TRP A 113 -6.13 6.84 -5.36
CA TRP A 113 -5.46 7.72 -4.41
C TRP A 113 -5.37 9.17 -4.93
N LEU A 114 -4.91 9.36 -6.16
CA LEU A 114 -4.71 10.69 -6.76
C LEU A 114 -6.03 11.44 -6.92
N THR A 115 -7.07 10.76 -7.37
CA THR A 115 -8.41 11.34 -7.56
C THR A 115 -8.96 11.86 -6.24
N PHE A 116 -8.82 11.08 -5.17
CA PHE A 116 -9.27 11.46 -3.83
C PHE A 116 -8.35 12.47 -3.13
N ALA A 117 -7.05 12.49 -3.44
CA ALA A 117 -6.16 13.55 -2.96
C ALA A 117 -6.64 14.94 -3.42
N ARG A 118 -7.29 14.99 -4.60
CA ARG A 118 -7.93 16.18 -5.17
C ARG A 118 -9.37 16.39 -4.73
N ALA A 119 -9.83 15.68 -3.69
CA ALA A 119 -11.19 15.73 -3.18
C ALA A 119 -12.26 15.47 -4.25
N ARG A 120 -11.98 14.54 -5.18
CA ARG A 120 -12.88 14.14 -6.25
C ARG A 120 -13.26 12.68 -6.12
N PRO A 121 -14.49 12.31 -6.55
CA PRO A 121 -14.85 10.91 -6.68
C PRO A 121 -14.13 10.27 -7.86
N VAL A 122 -13.92 8.96 -7.78
CA VAL A 122 -13.46 8.17 -8.93
C VAL A 122 -14.66 7.85 -9.79
N ILE A 123 -14.55 8.15 -11.08
CA ILE A 123 -15.59 7.92 -12.08
C ILE A 123 -15.23 6.71 -12.90
N TYR A 124 -16.17 5.79 -13.00
CA TYR A 124 -16.09 4.63 -13.88
C TYR A 124 -17.18 4.76 -14.93
N SER A 125 -16.84 4.48 -16.18
CA SER A 125 -17.74 4.68 -17.31
C SER A 125 -17.83 3.40 -18.13
N GLU A 126 -19.05 2.88 -18.28
CA GLU A 126 -19.40 1.76 -19.15
C GLU A 126 -20.56 2.16 -20.06
N PRO A 127 -20.78 1.45 -21.19
CA PRO A 127 -21.86 1.77 -22.11
C PRO A 127 -23.26 1.84 -21.46
N TYR A 128 -23.51 0.98 -20.47
CA TYR A 128 -24.83 0.87 -19.84
C TYR A 128 -25.03 1.80 -18.64
N PHE A 129 -23.95 2.16 -17.94
CA PHE A 129 -24.05 2.95 -16.71
C PHE A 129 -22.71 3.60 -16.33
N MET A 130 -22.83 4.66 -15.54
CA MET A 130 -21.70 5.35 -14.91
C MET A 130 -21.73 5.11 -13.40
N THR A 131 -20.58 4.75 -12.83
CA THR A 131 -20.42 4.58 -11.39
C THR A 131 -19.58 5.72 -10.82
N VAL A 132 -20.03 6.30 -9.71
CA VAL A 132 -19.31 7.34 -8.97
C VAL A 132 -18.93 6.78 -7.61
N GLN A 133 -17.64 6.57 -7.38
CA GLN A 133 -17.13 6.14 -6.08
C GLN A 133 -16.79 7.35 -5.24
N GLU A 134 -17.58 7.57 -4.19
CA GLU A 134 -17.41 8.67 -3.22
C GLU A 134 -17.53 8.13 -1.78
N TYR A 135 -16.45 7.53 -1.27
CA TYR A 135 -16.45 7.08 0.12
C TYR A 135 -16.19 8.25 1.08
N MET A 136 -17.09 8.40 2.04
CA MET A 136 -16.98 9.35 3.14
C MET A 136 -16.61 8.64 4.44
N VAL A 137 -15.87 9.34 5.30
CA VAL A 137 -15.55 8.85 6.65
C VAL A 137 -16.86 8.78 7.43
N MET A 138 -17.16 7.60 7.96
CA MET A 138 -18.32 7.38 8.81
C MET A 138 -17.97 7.73 10.25
N GLU A 139 -18.76 8.61 10.87
CA GLU A 139 -18.63 9.02 12.26
C GLU A 139 -19.69 8.34 13.12
N SER A 140 -19.34 8.01 14.37
CA SER A 140 -20.32 7.42 15.30
C SER A 140 -21.04 8.51 16.06
N ILE A 141 -22.35 8.57 15.92
CA ILE A 141 -23.23 9.38 16.78
C ILE A 141 -23.92 8.47 17.79
N ASN A 142 -24.22 9.01 18.97
CA ASN A 142 -24.94 8.29 20.00
C ASN A 142 -26.31 8.92 20.18
N ILE A 143 -27.36 8.13 19.91
CA ILE A 143 -28.74 8.52 20.21
C ILE A 143 -29.23 7.75 21.43
N TRP A 144 -30.13 8.38 22.17
CA TRP A 144 -30.81 7.72 23.27
C TRP A 144 -32.21 7.32 22.84
N VAL A 145 -32.49 6.02 22.84
CA VAL A 145 -33.80 5.46 22.51
C VAL A 145 -34.42 4.91 23.78
N TYR A 146 -35.69 5.20 24.01
CA TYR A 146 -36.43 4.57 25.10
C TYR A 146 -36.99 3.23 24.60
N ASP A 147 -36.45 2.14 25.12
CA ASP A 147 -36.97 0.79 24.88
C ASP A 147 -38.24 0.61 25.71
N ARG A 148 -39.40 0.72 25.06
CA ARG A 148 -40.72 0.58 25.70
C ARG A 148 -40.96 -0.82 26.26
N VAL A 149 -40.43 -1.86 25.61
CA VAL A 149 -40.61 -3.26 26.01
C VAL A 149 -39.93 -3.51 27.36
N HIS A 150 -38.69 -3.04 27.49
CA HIS A 150 -37.90 -3.23 28.72
C HIS A 150 -37.96 -2.02 29.66
N LYS A 151 -38.81 -1.03 29.34
CA LYS A 151 -39.00 0.24 30.06
C LYS A 151 -37.67 0.94 30.42
N LYS A 152 -36.68 0.90 29.53
CA LYS A 152 -35.32 1.37 29.80
C LYS A 152 -34.77 2.27 28.69
N ARG A 153 -34.08 3.33 29.08
CA ARG A 153 -33.33 4.17 28.14
C ARG A 153 -32.06 3.44 27.70
N ARG A 154 -31.89 3.24 26.39
CA ARG A 154 -30.71 2.63 25.77
C ARG A 154 -29.96 3.66 24.96
N ARG A 155 -28.63 3.57 25.00
CA ARG A 155 -27.76 4.32 24.09
C ARG A 155 -27.48 3.45 22.88
N VAL A 156 -27.77 3.96 21.70
CA VAL A 156 -27.52 3.30 20.42
C VAL A 156 -26.49 4.13 19.67
N SER A 157 -25.43 3.47 19.20
CA SER A 157 -24.45 4.09 18.32
C SER A 157 -24.89 3.88 16.87
N MET A 158 -25.03 4.97 16.12
CA MET A 158 -25.28 4.95 14.68
C MET A 158 -24.08 5.51 13.93
N ARG A 159 -23.83 5.00 12.73
CA ARG A 159 -22.79 5.50 11.84
C ARG A 159 -23.42 6.45 10.83
N VAL A 160 -22.95 7.70 10.79
CA VAL A 160 -23.41 8.73 9.84
C VAL A 160 -22.25 9.22 9.00
N SER A 161 -22.54 9.62 7.77
CA SER A 161 -21.54 10.15 6.85
C SER A 161 -21.02 11.51 7.33
N SER A 162 -19.71 11.71 7.35
CA SER A 162 -19.10 13.02 7.55
C SER A 162 -18.93 13.77 6.22
N SER A 163 -18.45 15.01 6.27
CA SER A 163 -18.04 15.78 5.08
C SER A 163 -16.64 15.44 4.58
N LYS A 164 -15.92 14.54 5.26
CA LYS A 164 -14.54 14.18 4.92
C LYS A 164 -14.51 12.91 4.09
N MET A 165 -13.81 12.92 2.97
CA MET A 165 -13.62 11.73 2.14
C MET A 165 -12.67 10.72 2.80
N ASP A 166 -12.99 9.43 2.69
CA ASP A 166 -12.16 8.33 3.16
C ASP A 166 -11.12 7.95 2.09
N ARG A 167 -10.00 8.66 2.09
CA ARG A 167 -8.90 8.46 1.12
C ARG A 167 -8.41 7.01 1.07
N ARG A 168 -8.33 6.34 2.22
CA ARG A 168 -7.80 4.98 2.32
C ARG A 168 -8.77 3.98 1.70
N LYS A 169 -10.04 4.01 2.12
CA LYS A 169 -11.06 3.10 1.57
C LYS A 169 -11.17 3.28 0.07
N SER A 170 -11.17 4.52 -0.39
CA SER A 170 -11.22 4.83 -1.81
C SER A 170 -10.06 4.28 -2.61
N ALA A 171 -8.81 4.50 -2.18
CA ALA A 171 -7.66 3.96 -2.87
C ALA A 171 -7.73 2.42 -2.95
N ILE A 172 -8.00 1.75 -1.82
CA ILE A 172 -8.02 0.28 -1.72
C ILE A 172 -9.16 -0.34 -2.56
N SER A 173 -10.35 0.26 -2.51
CA SER A 173 -11.55 -0.24 -3.21
C SER A 173 -11.55 0.06 -4.72
N THR A 174 -10.67 0.95 -5.20
CA THR A 174 -10.73 1.40 -6.60
C THR A 174 -10.59 0.25 -7.59
N PHE A 175 -9.67 -0.68 -7.34
CA PHE A 175 -9.47 -1.88 -8.16
C PHE A 175 -10.70 -2.80 -8.14
N VAL A 176 -11.26 -3.04 -6.97
CA VAL A 176 -12.39 -3.96 -6.80
C VAL A 176 -13.64 -3.44 -7.49
N ASN A 177 -13.94 -2.15 -7.29
CA ASN A 177 -15.05 -1.50 -7.94
C ASN A 177 -14.86 -1.43 -9.46
N PHE A 178 -13.62 -1.29 -9.93
CA PHE A 178 -13.31 -1.37 -11.36
C PHE A 178 -13.69 -2.75 -11.93
N ILE A 179 -13.26 -3.84 -11.28
CA ILE A 179 -13.57 -5.20 -11.75
C ILE A 179 -15.07 -5.50 -11.67
N HIS A 180 -15.74 -5.18 -10.56
CA HIS A 180 -17.17 -5.40 -10.43
C HIS A 180 -18.00 -4.60 -11.43
N GLN A 181 -17.55 -3.39 -11.79
CA GLN A 181 -18.21 -2.63 -12.85
C GLN A 181 -18.10 -3.33 -14.21
N LYS A 182 -16.92 -3.88 -14.53
CA LYS A 182 -16.70 -4.67 -15.75
C LYS A 182 -17.55 -5.94 -15.75
N ASP A 183 -17.60 -6.67 -14.64
CA ASP A 183 -18.42 -7.87 -14.50
C ASP A 183 -19.91 -7.55 -14.70
N ALA A 184 -20.40 -6.46 -14.11
CA ALA A 184 -21.77 -6.01 -14.30
C ALA A 184 -22.05 -5.58 -15.76
N SER A 185 -21.12 -4.88 -16.42
CA SER A 185 -21.22 -4.51 -17.84
C SER A 185 -21.31 -5.74 -18.75
N ILE A 186 -20.48 -6.76 -18.48
CA ILE A 186 -20.54 -8.06 -19.17
C ILE A 186 -21.90 -8.72 -18.95
N ALA A 187 -22.38 -8.79 -17.71
CA ALA A 187 -23.66 -9.41 -17.39
C ALA A 187 -24.83 -8.71 -18.11
N MET A 188 -24.86 -7.38 -18.09
CA MET A 188 -25.86 -6.59 -18.81
C MET A 188 -25.79 -6.82 -20.32
N SER A 189 -24.60 -6.92 -20.90
CA SER A 189 -24.42 -7.18 -22.33
C SER A 189 -24.89 -8.58 -22.74
N VAL A 190 -24.64 -9.61 -21.93
CA VAL A 190 -25.14 -10.96 -22.16
C VAL A 190 -26.67 -11.00 -22.08
N VAL A 191 -27.25 -10.34 -21.08
CA VAL A 191 -28.71 -10.22 -20.93
C VAL A 191 -29.31 -9.48 -22.12
N ASP A 192 -28.73 -8.36 -22.55
CA ASP A 192 -29.20 -7.60 -23.71
C ASP A 192 -29.20 -8.44 -24.98
N LYS A 193 -28.13 -9.19 -25.26
CA LYS A 193 -28.06 -10.13 -26.41
C LYS A 193 -29.13 -11.24 -26.34
N MET A 194 -29.44 -11.75 -25.15
CA MET A 194 -30.52 -12.74 -24.96
C MET A 194 -31.92 -12.14 -25.15
N LEU A 195 -32.13 -10.91 -24.68
CA LEU A 195 -33.39 -10.20 -24.87
C LEU A 195 -33.63 -9.83 -26.34
N GLN A 196 -32.58 -9.44 -27.07
CA GLN A 196 -32.65 -9.17 -28.52
C GLN A 196 -33.05 -10.43 -29.33
N THR A 197 -32.75 -11.62 -28.82
CA THR A 197 -33.15 -12.91 -29.42
C THR A 197 -34.47 -13.44 -28.86
N ASN A 198 -35.14 -12.68 -27.98
CA ASN A 198 -36.41 -13.01 -27.33
C ASN A 198 -36.34 -14.34 -26.54
N HIS A 199 -35.25 -14.54 -25.79
CA HIS A 199 -35.02 -15.72 -24.97
C HIS A 199 -35.02 -15.39 -23.47
N PRO A 200 -35.57 -16.27 -22.62
CA PRO A 200 -35.62 -16.05 -21.17
C PRO A 200 -34.21 -16.12 -20.57
N ILE A 201 -33.91 -15.21 -19.66
CA ILE A 201 -32.64 -15.21 -18.92
C ILE A 201 -32.84 -14.63 -17.52
N ASP A 202 -32.25 -15.30 -16.54
CA ASP A 202 -32.02 -14.80 -15.19
C ASP A 202 -30.51 -14.72 -14.95
N THR A 203 -30.08 -13.85 -14.04
CA THR A 203 -28.67 -13.75 -13.66
C THR A 203 -28.48 -13.49 -12.18
N VAL A 204 -27.45 -14.11 -11.61
CA VAL A 204 -26.92 -13.82 -10.28
C VAL A 204 -25.44 -13.50 -10.44
N HIS A 205 -25.13 -12.22 -10.62
CA HIS A 205 -23.80 -11.70 -10.93
C HIS A 205 -23.16 -12.37 -12.18
N ASP A 206 -22.23 -13.29 -11.96
CA ASP A 206 -21.47 -14.02 -12.99
C ASP A 206 -22.15 -15.33 -13.42
N ASN A 207 -23.30 -15.67 -12.83
CA ASN A 207 -24.09 -16.85 -13.18
C ASN A 207 -25.26 -16.47 -14.07
N PHE A 208 -25.38 -17.13 -15.22
CA PHE A 208 -26.50 -16.93 -16.16
C PHE A 208 -27.35 -18.20 -16.22
N ILE A 209 -28.66 -18.02 -16.11
CA ILE A 209 -29.63 -19.11 -16.03
C ILE A 209 -30.63 -18.90 -17.16
N THR A 210 -30.87 -19.93 -17.95
CA THR A 210 -31.85 -19.93 -19.04
C THR A 210 -32.50 -21.31 -19.15
N THR A 211 -33.43 -21.47 -20.10
CA THR A 211 -34.04 -22.77 -20.36
C THR A 211 -33.05 -23.73 -21.01
N PRO A 212 -33.22 -25.06 -20.82
CA PRO A 212 -32.33 -26.07 -21.40
C PRO A 212 -32.08 -25.93 -22.91
N ALA A 213 -33.07 -25.43 -23.66
CA ALA A 213 -32.98 -25.21 -25.10
C ALA A 213 -31.91 -24.19 -25.49
N PHE A 214 -31.62 -23.21 -24.63
CA PHE A 214 -30.67 -22.12 -24.91
C PHE A 214 -29.35 -22.23 -24.12
N CYS A 215 -29.22 -23.23 -23.23
CA CYS A 215 -28.00 -23.45 -22.46
C CYS A 215 -26.75 -23.64 -23.33
N LEU A 216 -26.89 -24.26 -24.52
CA LEU A 216 -25.77 -24.45 -25.45
C LEU A 216 -25.31 -23.15 -26.12
N TYR A 217 -26.17 -22.13 -26.15
CA TYR A 217 -25.86 -20.84 -26.76
C TYR A 217 -25.19 -19.87 -25.78
N MET A 218 -25.41 -20.05 -24.46
CA MET A 218 -24.87 -19.16 -23.42
C MET A 218 -23.34 -19.02 -23.44
N PRO A 219 -22.54 -20.10 -23.56
CA PRO A 219 -21.08 -19.95 -23.62
C PRO A 219 -20.61 -19.11 -24.80
N TYR A 220 -21.29 -19.23 -25.95
CA TYR A 220 -20.98 -18.45 -27.15
C TYR A 220 -21.28 -16.96 -26.92
N LEU A 221 -22.45 -16.63 -26.37
CA LEU A 221 -22.81 -15.24 -26.07
C LEU A 221 -21.86 -14.60 -25.05
N TYR A 222 -21.50 -15.35 -24.00
CA TYR A 222 -20.56 -14.88 -23.00
C TYR A 222 -19.17 -14.64 -23.59
N ALA A 223 -18.64 -15.58 -24.37
CA ALA A 223 -17.34 -15.46 -25.04
C ALA A 223 -17.32 -14.32 -26.08
N SER A 224 -18.39 -14.17 -26.87
CA SER A 224 -18.56 -13.03 -27.78
C SER A 224 -18.55 -11.72 -27.01
N THR A 225 -19.27 -11.63 -25.88
CA THR A 225 -19.29 -10.41 -25.07
C THR A 225 -17.91 -10.04 -24.54
N ILE A 226 -17.11 -11.00 -24.08
CA ILE A 226 -15.72 -10.74 -23.68
C ILE A 226 -14.87 -10.32 -24.89
N SER A 227 -15.06 -10.94 -26.05
CA SER A 227 -14.32 -10.61 -27.27
C SER A 227 -14.67 -9.24 -27.83
N ASP A 228 -15.90 -8.78 -27.62
CA ASP A 228 -16.40 -7.47 -28.03
C ASP A 228 -15.95 -6.34 -27.09
N MET A 229 -15.37 -6.68 -25.93
CA MET A 229 -14.79 -5.68 -25.03
C MET A 229 -13.62 -4.96 -25.71
N GLU A 230 -13.46 -3.68 -25.40
CA GLU A 230 -12.34 -2.90 -25.91
C GLU A 230 -10.97 -3.49 -25.47
N PRO A 231 -9.89 -3.26 -26.24
CA PRO A 231 -8.56 -3.69 -25.85
C PRO A 231 -8.20 -3.21 -24.42
N PRO A 232 -7.57 -4.05 -23.57
CA PRO A 232 -7.31 -3.71 -22.17
C PRO A 232 -6.60 -2.37 -21.97
N LEU A 233 -5.62 -2.05 -22.82
CA LEU A 233 -4.92 -0.76 -22.75
C LEU A 233 -5.82 0.43 -23.06
N ARG A 234 -6.79 0.28 -23.97
CA ARG A 234 -7.75 1.35 -24.29
C ARG A 234 -8.65 1.63 -23.10
N ILE A 235 -9.17 0.58 -22.47
CA ILE A 235 -9.96 0.66 -21.25
C ILE A 235 -9.19 1.41 -20.13
N ILE A 236 -7.93 1.03 -19.90
CA ILE A 236 -7.11 1.65 -18.86
C ILE A 236 -6.78 3.10 -19.20
N ASN A 237 -6.50 3.40 -20.46
CA ASN A 237 -6.23 4.78 -20.92
C ASN A 237 -7.44 5.69 -20.77
N GLU A 238 -8.63 5.20 -21.08
CA GLU A 238 -9.87 5.94 -20.85
C GLU A 238 -10.07 6.22 -19.35
N PHE A 239 -9.86 5.20 -18.51
CA PHE A 239 -9.97 5.36 -17.06
C PHE A 239 -8.97 6.39 -16.51
N ILE A 240 -7.72 6.38 -16.97
CA ILE A 240 -6.70 7.39 -16.64
C ILE A 240 -7.12 8.76 -17.18
N TYR A 241 -7.64 8.84 -18.40
CA TYR A 241 -8.05 10.11 -19.00
C TYR A 241 -9.15 10.80 -18.18
N ILE A 242 -10.20 10.05 -17.84
CA ILE A 242 -11.34 10.56 -17.08
C ILE A 242 -10.92 11.01 -15.67
N ASN A 243 -10.11 10.22 -14.97
CA ASN A 243 -9.82 10.43 -13.56
C ASN A 243 -8.55 11.25 -13.28
N VAL A 244 -7.63 11.35 -14.25
CA VAL A 244 -6.31 11.97 -14.06
C VAL A 244 -6.07 13.09 -15.07
N ILE A 245 -6.07 12.79 -16.38
CA ILE A 245 -5.64 13.75 -17.41
C ILE A 245 -6.59 14.93 -17.51
N ASN A 246 -7.87 14.66 -17.73
CA ASN A 246 -8.88 15.70 -17.89
C ASN A 246 -8.99 16.60 -16.64
N PRO A 247 -8.97 16.05 -15.41
CA PRO A 247 -8.87 16.84 -14.17
C PRO A 247 -7.63 17.73 -14.04
N LEU A 248 -6.46 17.26 -14.49
CA LEU A 248 -5.20 18.01 -14.39
C LEU A 248 -5.11 19.16 -15.37
N ARG A 249 -5.81 19.09 -16.50
CA ARG A 249 -5.93 20.22 -17.45
C ARG A 249 -6.59 21.46 -16.82
N GLN A 250 -7.36 21.28 -15.76
CA GLN A 250 -8.13 22.35 -15.12
C GLN A 250 -7.37 23.04 -13.99
N CYS A 251 -6.38 22.38 -13.37
CA CYS A 251 -5.59 22.94 -12.28
C CYS A 251 -4.28 22.17 -12.11
N ALA A 252 -3.17 22.91 -11.98
CA ALA A 252 -1.83 22.36 -11.80
C ALA A 252 -1.75 21.39 -10.60
N PRO A 253 -0.91 20.34 -10.69
CA PRO A 253 -0.75 19.37 -9.62
C PRO A 253 0.07 19.91 -8.45
N THR A 254 -0.28 19.51 -7.23
CA THR A 254 0.54 19.74 -6.03
C THR A 254 1.74 18.79 -5.98
N SER A 255 2.75 19.06 -5.13
CA SER A 255 3.92 18.18 -5.01
C SER A 255 3.58 16.74 -4.59
N SER A 256 2.53 16.52 -3.78
CA SER A 256 2.06 15.17 -3.46
C SER A 256 1.34 14.51 -4.64
N GLU A 257 0.62 15.29 -5.44
CA GLU A 257 -0.05 14.77 -6.64
C GLU A 257 0.97 14.37 -7.70
N ILE A 258 2.10 15.08 -7.82
CA ILE A 258 3.22 14.69 -8.69
C ILE A 258 3.77 13.31 -8.32
N GLU A 259 3.90 13.01 -7.03
CA GLU A 259 4.32 11.68 -6.56
C GLU A 259 3.32 10.59 -6.96
N GLY A 260 2.01 10.85 -6.77
CA GLY A 260 0.95 9.97 -7.25
C GLY A 260 0.98 9.76 -8.77
N ILE A 261 1.19 10.83 -9.53
CA ILE A 261 1.34 10.77 -11.00
C ILE A 261 2.55 9.90 -11.37
N ASN A 262 3.69 10.06 -10.70
CA ASN A 262 4.86 9.21 -10.94
C ASN A 262 4.59 7.73 -10.63
N GLY A 263 3.83 7.44 -9.56
CA GLY A 263 3.37 6.09 -9.26
C GLY A 263 2.49 5.50 -10.36
N ILE A 264 1.56 6.29 -10.89
CA ILE A 264 0.72 5.90 -12.04
C ILE A 264 1.58 5.63 -13.27
N LEU A 265 2.53 6.52 -13.59
CA LEU A 265 3.41 6.38 -14.76
C LEU A 265 4.28 5.13 -14.66
N ALA A 266 4.89 4.86 -13.50
CA ALA A 266 5.70 3.68 -13.28
C ALA A 266 4.89 2.39 -13.43
N ALA A 267 3.71 2.33 -12.78
CA ALA A 267 2.83 1.16 -12.86
C ALA A 267 2.24 0.98 -14.27
N TYR A 268 1.89 2.07 -14.96
CA TYR A 268 1.36 2.01 -16.33
C TYR A 268 2.42 1.55 -17.33
N ALA A 269 3.67 2.02 -17.19
CA ALA A 269 4.77 1.57 -18.03
C ALA A 269 5.06 0.08 -17.83
N GLU A 270 5.03 -0.41 -16.59
CA GLU A 270 5.16 -1.83 -16.27
C GLU A 270 3.99 -2.65 -16.85
N TYR A 271 2.75 -2.20 -16.65
CA TYR A 271 1.55 -2.86 -17.17
C TYR A 271 1.56 -2.95 -18.71
N THR A 272 1.95 -1.86 -19.39
CA THR A 272 2.06 -1.83 -20.85
C THR A 272 3.07 -2.86 -21.36
N ARG A 273 4.23 -3.00 -20.72
CA ARG A 273 5.21 -4.04 -21.09
C ARG A 273 4.63 -5.44 -20.95
N ILE A 274 3.90 -5.70 -19.86
CA ILE A 274 3.29 -7.00 -19.59
C ILE A 274 2.23 -7.33 -20.64
N VAL A 275 1.35 -6.38 -20.98
CA VAL A 275 0.24 -6.60 -21.92
C VAL A 275 0.72 -6.69 -23.37
N CYS A 276 1.70 -5.87 -23.76
CA CYS A 276 2.22 -5.86 -25.14
C CYS A 276 3.24 -6.98 -25.44
N PHE A 277 3.55 -7.86 -24.47
CA PHE A 277 4.57 -8.90 -24.61
C PHE A 277 5.92 -8.37 -25.13
N ASP A 278 6.34 -7.19 -24.69
CA ASP A 278 7.60 -6.58 -25.14
C ASP A 278 8.75 -6.91 -24.17
N PRO A 279 9.74 -7.75 -24.56
CA PRO A 279 10.81 -8.15 -23.65
C PRO A 279 11.87 -7.06 -23.41
N ARG A 280 11.89 -5.95 -24.19
CA ARG A 280 12.87 -4.85 -24.08
C ARG A 280 12.26 -3.54 -24.61
N PRO A 281 12.70 -2.34 -24.17
CA PRO A 281 12.06 -1.10 -24.58
C PRO A 281 12.33 -0.82 -26.06
N ASN A 282 11.34 -1.06 -26.93
CA ASN A 282 11.39 -0.49 -28.27
C ASN A 282 11.05 1.01 -28.17
N MET A 283 12.09 1.82 -28.36
CA MET A 283 12.19 3.27 -28.14
C MET A 283 11.10 4.11 -28.84
N THR A 284 10.39 3.55 -29.81
CA THR A 284 9.40 4.25 -30.66
C THR A 284 8.02 4.37 -30.03
N SER A 285 7.55 3.36 -29.27
CA SER A 285 6.29 3.41 -28.52
C SER A 285 6.39 4.37 -27.33
N TRP A 286 7.53 4.34 -26.65
CA TRP A 286 7.85 5.24 -25.54
C TRP A 286 7.97 6.71 -26.01
N MET A 287 8.56 6.99 -27.18
CA MET A 287 8.61 8.35 -27.73
C MET A 287 7.26 8.89 -28.21
N ALA A 288 6.34 8.04 -28.70
CA ALA A 288 4.98 8.46 -29.03
C ALA A 288 4.15 8.76 -27.76
N HIS A 289 4.41 8.04 -26.68
CA HIS A 289 3.77 8.25 -25.38
C HIS A 289 4.36 9.46 -24.61
N GLU A 290 5.70 9.64 -24.64
CA GLU A 290 6.36 10.83 -24.11
C GLU A 290 5.99 12.10 -24.88
N ARG A 291 5.86 12.08 -26.21
CA ARG A 291 5.45 13.28 -26.97
C ARG A 291 4.05 13.78 -26.61
N ASN A 292 3.13 12.88 -26.23
CA ASN A 292 1.80 13.26 -25.74
C ASN A 292 1.82 13.76 -24.29
N TRP A 293 2.87 13.47 -23.50
CA TRP A 293 2.97 13.85 -22.09
C TRP A 293 4.00 14.95 -21.76
N ALA A 294 4.97 15.17 -22.65
CA ALA A 294 5.96 16.24 -22.58
C ALA A 294 5.33 17.64 -22.65
N TYR A 295 4.07 17.74 -23.11
CA TYR A 295 3.29 18.97 -23.05
C TYR A 295 2.69 19.26 -21.65
N THR A 296 2.67 18.30 -20.72
CA THR A 296 2.01 18.44 -19.41
C THR A 296 2.94 18.30 -18.21
N THR A 297 4.12 17.70 -18.36
CA THR A 297 5.11 17.59 -17.29
C THR A 297 6.48 17.92 -17.87
N GLY A 298 6.97 19.13 -17.59
CA GLY A 298 8.34 19.52 -17.92
C GLY A 298 9.31 18.45 -17.40
N SER A 299 10.08 17.88 -18.32
CA SER A 299 11.02 16.80 -18.07
C SER A 299 12.23 17.29 -17.27
N SER A 300 12.41 16.81 -16.05
CA SER A 300 13.73 16.68 -15.42
C SER A 300 13.65 15.81 -14.16
N THR A 301 14.11 14.56 -14.28
CA THR A 301 14.58 13.74 -13.14
C THR A 301 15.95 14.24 -12.64
N SER A 302 16.10 15.56 -12.38
CA SER A 302 17.35 16.13 -11.90
C SER A 302 17.40 16.15 -10.36
N PHE A 303 18.60 15.99 -9.79
CA PHE A 303 18.89 16.24 -8.37
C PHE A 303 18.22 17.50 -7.82
N GLU A 304 18.11 18.54 -8.66
CA GLU A 304 17.47 19.81 -8.36
C GLU A 304 15.99 19.63 -7.98
N LEU A 305 15.27 18.68 -8.59
CA LEU A 305 13.88 18.39 -8.25
C LEU A 305 13.77 17.77 -6.85
N LEU A 306 14.65 16.82 -6.50
CA LEU A 306 14.65 16.19 -5.17
C LEU A 306 15.07 17.18 -4.08
N MET A 307 16.07 18.01 -4.37
CA MET A 307 16.52 19.08 -3.49
C MET A 307 15.44 20.14 -3.27
N SER A 308 14.78 20.57 -4.35
CA SER A 308 13.63 21.48 -4.30
C SER A 308 12.48 20.88 -3.48
N ARG A 309 12.17 19.58 -3.67
CA ARG A 309 11.18 18.87 -2.85
C ARG A 309 11.55 18.86 -1.37
N MET A 310 12.81 18.57 -1.01
CA MET A 310 13.27 18.57 0.38
C MET A 310 13.11 19.95 1.03
N LYS A 311 13.67 20.99 0.39
CA LYS A 311 13.56 22.38 0.86
C LYS A 311 12.11 22.82 1.01
N HIS A 312 11.26 22.44 0.05
CA HIS A 312 9.86 22.75 0.14
C HIS A 312 9.20 22.00 1.30
N LYS A 313 9.49 20.72 1.54
CA LYS A 313 8.78 19.90 2.54
C LYS A 313 9.19 20.19 3.99
N ILE A 314 10.41 20.68 4.25
CA ILE A 314 10.86 20.99 5.60
C ILE A 314 10.23 22.31 6.05
N ASN A 315 9.43 22.27 7.11
CA ASN A 315 8.89 23.46 7.77
C ASN A 315 9.94 24.11 8.66
N ARG A 316 10.57 23.30 9.53
CA ARG A 316 11.63 23.75 10.42
C ARG A 316 12.54 22.61 10.83
N THR A 317 13.80 22.95 11.10
CA THR A 317 14.79 22.05 11.68
C THR A 317 15.03 22.43 13.13
N THR A 318 15.09 21.46 14.04
CA THR A 318 15.41 21.71 15.45
C THR A 318 16.52 20.80 15.92
N ARG A 319 17.34 21.30 16.86
CA ARG A 319 18.48 20.59 17.43
C ARG A 319 18.41 20.67 18.96
N GLN A 320 18.76 19.57 19.61
CA GLN A 320 18.90 19.45 21.05
C GLN A 320 20.21 18.73 21.37
N ASP A 321 20.91 19.22 22.40
CA ASP A 321 22.16 18.65 22.87
C ASP A 321 22.02 18.28 24.36
N PRO A 322 21.34 17.17 24.70
CA PRO A 322 21.03 16.84 26.09
C PRO A 322 22.27 16.65 26.97
N HIS A 323 23.38 16.18 26.39
CA HIS A 323 24.70 16.08 27.01
C HIS A 323 25.78 15.85 25.93
N ASP A 324 27.05 15.88 26.30
CA ASP A 324 28.21 15.84 25.37
C ASP A 324 28.24 14.60 24.46
N GLY A 325 27.74 13.45 24.91
CA GLY A 325 27.69 12.23 24.08
C GLY A 325 26.43 12.03 23.23
N LEU A 326 25.49 12.99 23.17
CA LEU A 326 24.21 12.82 22.47
C LEU A 326 23.76 14.10 21.76
N ILE A 327 23.42 13.96 20.48
CA ILE A 327 22.78 15.00 19.66
C ILE A 327 21.43 14.45 19.19
N ILE A 328 20.38 15.25 19.32
CA ILE A 328 19.05 14.93 18.77
C ILE A 328 18.67 16.03 17.80
N ALA A 329 18.37 15.68 16.55
CA ALA A 329 17.94 16.64 15.55
C ALA A 329 16.67 16.17 14.86
N PHE A 330 15.87 17.13 14.40
CA PHE A 330 14.56 16.87 13.82
C PHE A 330 14.32 17.74 12.59
N HIS A 331 13.73 17.15 11.56
CA HIS A 331 12.94 17.89 10.58
C HIS A 331 11.46 17.76 10.91
N HIS A 332 10.79 18.90 11.02
CA HIS A 332 9.34 18.97 10.99
C HIS A 332 8.91 19.19 9.55
N PHE A 333 8.08 18.31 9.03
CA PHE A 333 7.56 18.48 7.68
C PHE A 333 6.32 19.39 7.67
N LYS A 334 6.06 20.03 6.53
CA LYS A 334 4.81 20.75 6.27
C LYS A 334 3.83 19.85 5.52
N GLU A 335 2.54 20.11 5.66
CA GLU A 335 1.53 19.44 4.84
C GLU A 335 1.68 19.83 3.36
N PRO A 336 1.52 18.89 2.42
CA PRO A 336 1.29 17.46 2.64
C PRO A 336 2.57 16.76 3.13
N TYR A 337 2.46 15.99 4.21
CA TYR A 337 3.60 15.26 4.79
C TYR A 337 4.17 14.23 3.80
N PRO A 338 5.48 13.93 3.83
CA PRO A 338 6.06 12.85 3.04
C PRO A 338 5.50 11.49 3.48
N LEU A 339 5.35 10.58 2.52
CA LEU A 339 5.01 9.19 2.76
C LEU A 339 6.23 8.39 3.25
N ILE A 340 6.02 7.26 3.93
CA ILE A 340 7.14 6.41 4.34
C ILE A 340 7.85 5.78 3.14
N GLU A 341 7.14 5.62 2.03
CA GLU A 341 7.62 5.11 0.74
C GLU A 341 8.48 6.12 -0.02
N ASP A 342 8.51 7.36 0.43
CA ASP A 342 9.24 8.49 -0.16
C ASP A 342 10.75 8.37 0.21
N ILE A 343 11.33 7.18 0.00
CA ILE A 343 12.64 6.74 0.54
C ILE A 343 13.76 7.67 0.13
N SER A 344 13.80 8.08 -1.14
CA SER A 344 14.84 9.00 -1.63
C SER A 344 14.76 10.35 -0.94
N LEU A 345 13.55 10.87 -0.70
CA LEU A 345 13.34 12.12 0.01
C LEU A 345 13.72 11.97 1.48
N LEU A 346 13.23 10.94 2.16
CA LEU A 346 13.51 10.71 3.59
C LEU A 346 14.99 10.40 3.86
N SER A 347 15.64 9.68 2.95
CA SER A 347 17.09 9.41 3.01
C SER A 347 17.87 10.70 2.85
N LEU A 348 17.47 11.56 1.90
CA LEU A 348 18.09 12.87 1.72
C LEU A 348 17.87 13.78 2.92
N CYS A 349 16.66 13.83 3.49
CA CYS A 349 16.37 14.56 4.74
C CYS A 349 17.20 14.04 5.93
N THR A 350 17.49 12.74 5.97
CA THR A 350 18.35 12.17 7.02
C THR A 350 19.80 12.62 6.84
N MET A 351 20.31 12.58 5.60
CA MET A 351 21.65 13.09 5.29
C MET A 351 21.76 14.59 5.56
N ASP A 352 20.72 15.37 5.26
CA ASP A 352 20.67 16.80 5.58
C ASP A 352 20.87 17.04 7.09
N LEU A 353 20.15 16.32 7.96
CA LEU A 353 20.40 16.40 9.40
C LEU A 353 21.82 15.98 9.78
N LEU A 354 22.35 14.89 9.20
CA LEU A 354 23.70 14.41 9.52
C LEU A 354 24.77 15.42 9.12
N VAL A 355 24.67 16.01 7.93
CA VAL A 355 25.60 17.04 7.43
C VAL A 355 25.51 18.30 8.27
N GLN A 356 24.31 18.68 8.71
CA GLN A 356 24.11 19.89 9.52
C GLN A 356 24.57 19.73 10.97
N VAL A 357 24.31 18.58 11.61
CA VAL A 357 24.47 18.46 13.07
C VAL A 357 25.49 17.42 13.52
N ALA A 358 25.74 16.38 12.72
CA ALA A 358 26.54 15.24 13.14
C ALA A 358 27.98 15.33 12.64
N TYR A 359 28.18 15.29 11.31
CA TYR A 359 29.50 15.30 10.68
C TYR A 359 30.43 16.42 11.16
N PRO A 360 29.94 17.66 11.40
CA PRO A 360 30.80 18.72 11.92
C PRO A 360 31.34 18.42 13.33
N CYS A 361 30.58 17.70 14.16
CA CYS A 361 30.84 17.60 15.60
C CYS A 361 31.47 16.27 16.04
N ILE A 362 31.57 15.27 15.15
CA ILE A 362 32.03 13.92 15.51
C ILE A 362 33.52 13.93 15.85
N SER A 363 33.84 13.46 17.05
CA SER A 363 35.18 13.10 17.48
C SER A 363 35.14 11.66 17.97
N GLY A 364 35.98 10.78 17.41
CA GLY A 364 35.99 9.36 17.78
C GLY A 364 34.79 8.58 17.23
N TYR A 365 34.43 7.46 17.87
CA TYR A 365 33.39 6.58 17.37
C TYR A 365 32.00 7.23 17.42
N GLY A 366 31.28 7.20 16.30
CA GLY A 366 29.94 7.78 16.15
C GLY A 366 28.94 6.78 15.55
N LYS A 367 27.71 6.79 16.05
CA LYS A 367 26.58 6.05 15.48
C LYS A 367 25.28 6.81 15.66
N PHE A 368 24.25 6.49 14.89
CA PHE A 368 22.97 7.18 14.98
C PHE A 368 21.79 6.23 14.81
N THR A 369 20.63 6.66 15.30
CA THR A 369 19.34 6.01 15.04
C THR A 369 18.43 6.98 14.32
N ILE A 370 17.57 6.45 13.44
CA ILE A 370 16.55 7.21 12.73
C ILE A 370 15.21 6.91 13.40
N SER A 371 14.38 7.91 13.62
CA SER A 371 13.01 7.73 14.11
C SER A 371 12.02 8.56 13.32
N PHE A 372 10.81 8.02 13.10
CA PHE A 372 9.72 8.72 12.44
C PHE A 372 8.56 8.94 13.39
N THR A 373 8.01 10.15 13.41
CA THR A 373 6.71 10.44 14.02
C THR A 373 5.64 10.31 12.94
N MET A 374 4.77 9.30 13.07
CA MET A 374 3.72 9.03 12.09
C MET A 374 2.46 9.83 12.39
N MET A 375 1.79 10.33 11.35
CA MET A 375 0.57 11.16 11.47
C MET A 375 -0.58 10.43 12.18
N LYS A 376 -0.71 9.12 11.96
CA LYS A 376 -1.85 8.32 12.42
C LYS A 376 -2.01 8.29 13.95
N ASN A 377 -0.89 8.30 14.67
CA ASN A 377 -0.87 8.12 16.14
C ASN A 377 -0.11 9.22 16.88
N ASP A 378 0.58 10.12 16.18
CA ASP A 378 1.54 11.08 16.76
C ASP A 378 2.62 10.41 17.65
N ILE A 379 2.90 9.13 17.39
CA ILE A 379 3.91 8.32 18.09
C ILE A 379 5.18 8.30 17.25
N SER A 380 6.32 8.44 17.93
CA SER A 380 7.65 8.33 17.32
C SER A 380 8.17 6.90 17.41
N TYR A 381 8.51 6.30 16.27
CA TYR A 381 9.05 4.96 16.14
C TYR A 381 10.51 5.02 15.72
N THR A 382 11.41 4.41 16.49
CA THR A 382 12.82 4.26 16.09
C THR A 382 12.95 3.09 15.12
N LEU A 383 13.57 3.35 13.98
CA LEU A 383 13.86 2.35 12.95
C LEU A 383 15.05 1.51 13.44
N GLY A 384 14.73 0.32 13.95
CA GLY A 384 15.67 -0.73 14.36
C GLY A 384 16.93 -0.32 15.12
N ALA A 385 18.06 -0.97 14.78
CA ALA A 385 19.37 -0.76 15.37
C ALA A 385 20.05 0.55 14.89
N ALA A 386 21.07 0.98 15.64
CA ALA A 386 21.86 2.14 15.27
C ALA A 386 22.77 1.85 14.07
N LEU A 387 22.92 2.82 13.18
CA LEU A 387 23.82 2.81 12.03
C LEU A 387 25.15 3.52 12.41
N PRO A 388 26.31 2.99 12.02
CA PRO A 388 27.60 3.64 12.30
C PRO A 388 27.82 4.86 11.39
N LEU A 389 28.48 5.90 11.92
CA LEU A 389 29.02 7.03 11.15
C LEU A 389 30.54 6.94 10.97
N THR A 390 31.19 6.15 11.82
CA THR A 390 32.63 5.89 11.78
C THR A 390 32.89 4.39 11.82
N TYR A 391 34.03 3.97 11.28
CA TYR A 391 34.63 2.67 11.55
C TYR A 391 35.06 2.56 13.03
N GLU A 392 35.45 1.36 13.46
CA GLU A 392 35.83 1.10 14.86
C GLU A 392 37.06 1.88 15.33
N ASP A 393 37.93 2.27 14.39
CA ASP A 393 39.11 3.10 14.61
C ASP A 393 38.79 4.61 14.75
N GLY A 394 37.51 5.00 14.60
CA GLY A 394 37.05 6.39 14.66
C GLY A 394 37.15 7.16 13.34
N ASN A 395 37.60 6.54 12.25
CA ASN A 395 37.60 7.16 10.92
C ASN A 395 36.18 7.23 10.35
N LEU A 396 35.84 8.32 9.67
CA LEU A 396 34.51 8.53 9.08
C LEU A 396 34.25 7.53 7.95
N ILE A 397 33.05 6.96 7.95
CA ILE A 397 32.53 6.20 6.81
C ILE A 397 32.18 7.20 5.69
N PRO A 398 32.52 6.92 4.42
CA PRO A 398 32.17 7.81 3.31
C PRO A 398 30.66 8.14 3.29
N MET A 399 30.32 9.40 3.06
CA MET A 399 28.92 9.85 3.13
C MET A 399 28.01 9.16 2.09
N SER A 400 28.55 8.80 0.91
CA SER A 400 27.87 7.99 -0.11
C SER A 400 27.46 6.61 0.43
N ASP A 401 28.30 6.05 1.30
CA ASP A 401 28.15 4.71 1.83
C ASP A 401 27.15 4.72 2.98
N VAL A 402 27.21 5.76 3.84
CA VAL A 402 26.19 6.03 4.85
C VAL A 402 24.83 6.28 4.19
N TYR A 403 24.76 7.06 3.10
CA TYR A 403 23.53 7.27 2.34
C TYR A 403 22.96 5.98 1.76
N SER A 404 23.83 5.12 1.19
CA SER A 404 23.43 3.80 0.69
C SER A 404 22.88 2.91 1.79
N GLN A 405 23.49 2.94 2.99
CA GLN A 405 22.98 2.23 4.15
C GLN A 405 21.64 2.79 4.60
N ILE A 406 21.48 4.11 4.71
CA ILE A 406 20.20 4.75 5.09
C ILE A 406 19.09 4.35 4.11
N SER A 407 19.32 4.45 2.80
CA SER A 407 18.32 4.12 1.79
C SER A 407 17.88 2.65 1.86
N ARG A 408 18.83 1.71 1.98
CA ARG A 408 18.53 0.29 2.20
C ARG A 408 17.79 0.05 3.51
N TYR A 409 18.21 0.76 4.55
CA TYR A 409 17.63 0.66 5.88
C TYR A 409 16.18 1.15 5.90
N MET A 410 15.89 2.29 5.27
CA MET A 410 14.54 2.82 5.13
C MET A 410 13.66 1.91 4.28
N ASN A 411 14.17 1.38 3.16
CA ASN A 411 13.44 0.42 2.32
C ASN A 411 12.98 -0.82 3.10
N LYS A 412 13.78 -1.31 4.05
CA LYS A 412 13.39 -2.44 4.91
C LYS A 412 12.20 -2.11 5.81
N TYR A 413 12.05 -0.86 6.24
CA TYR A 413 10.99 -0.45 7.16
C TYR A 413 9.78 0.19 6.47
N SER A 414 9.88 0.63 5.21
CA SER A 414 8.71 1.13 4.47
C SER A 414 7.64 0.07 4.30
N GLU A 415 8.02 -1.20 4.09
CA GLU A 415 7.07 -2.32 4.04
C GLU A 415 6.25 -2.49 5.34
N ILE A 416 6.79 -2.09 6.50
CA ILE A 416 6.15 -2.28 7.81
C ILE A 416 5.10 -1.20 8.06
N TYR A 417 5.33 0.01 7.55
CA TYR A 417 4.51 1.19 7.81
C TYR A 417 3.81 1.71 6.55
N GLU A 418 3.63 0.86 5.55
CA GLU A 418 3.07 1.21 4.24
C GLU A 418 1.78 2.05 4.36
N GLY A 419 1.77 3.20 3.71
CA GLY A 419 0.67 4.16 3.65
C GLY A 419 0.63 5.17 4.80
N ASP A 420 1.55 5.13 5.76
CA ASP A 420 1.63 6.13 6.84
C ASP A 420 2.44 7.37 6.41
N TYR A 421 1.96 8.55 6.84
CA TYR A 421 2.63 9.83 6.62
C TYR A 421 3.61 10.16 7.74
N VAL A 422 4.80 10.63 7.38
CA VAL A 422 5.84 11.06 8.32
C VAL A 422 5.70 12.55 8.61
N VAL A 423 5.24 12.90 9.81
CA VAL A 423 5.11 14.30 10.27
C VAL A 423 6.47 14.85 10.70
N ARG A 424 7.32 13.99 11.24
CA ARG A 424 8.64 14.37 11.76
C ARG A 424 9.65 13.26 11.51
N LEU A 425 10.83 13.66 11.03
CA LEU A 425 12.01 12.82 10.96
C LEU A 425 12.97 13.23 12.07
N MET A 426 13.47 12.27 12.84
CA MET A 426 14.40 12.48 13.94
C MET A 426 15.64 11.62 13.75
N ILE A 427 16.82 12.20 14.01
CA ILE A 427 18.04 11.43 14.25
C ILE A 427 18.49 11.60 15.69
N ARG A 428 18.98 10.51 16.29
CA ARG A 428 19.74 10.55 17.55
C ARG A 428 21.14 10.05 17.29
N VAL A 429 22.13 10.92 17.47
CA VAL A 429 23.54 10.64 17.22
C VAL A 429 24.25 10.48 18.55
N TYR A 430 25.00 9.38 18.68
CA TYR A 430 25.78 8.99 19.84
C TYR A 430 27.26 9.05 19.47
N THR A 431 28.08 9.72 20.27
CA THR A 431 29.51 9.91 20.00
C THR A 431 30.38 9.59 21.22
N GLU A 432 31.58 9.06 21.00
CA GLU A 432 32.62 8.86 22.02
C GLU A 432 33.61 10.04 22.02
N GLY A 433 33.32 11.10 22.80
CA GLY A 433 34.23 12.23 22.96
C GLY A 433 33.51 13.52 23.36
N LYS A 434 34.28 14.57 23.70
CA LYS A 434 33.74 15.93 23.87
C LYS A 434 33.42 16.51 22.49
N LYS A 435 32.20 17.04 22.30
CA LYS A 435 31.79 17.70 21.06
C LYS A 435 32.80 18.80 20.71
N LYS A 436 33.24 18.85 19.45
CA LYS A 436 33.98 20.01 18.94
C LYS A 436 32.99 21.14 18.71
N ASP A 437 33.33 22.35 19.15
CA ASP A 437 32.62 23.56 18.72
C ASP A 437 32.95 23.80 17.25
N VAL A 438 31.94 23.70 16.38
CA VAL A 438 32.12 23.87 14.93
C VAL A 438 31.10 24.87 14.38
N PRO A 439 31.55 25.80 13.52
CA PRO A 439 30.67 26.77 12.88
C PRO A 439 29.62 26.10 12.00
N SER A 440 28.48 26.76 11.84
CA SER A 440 27.43 26.36 10.90
C SER A 440 27.97 26.32 9.47
N LEU A 441 27.79 25.20 8.76
CA LEU A 441 28.02 25.14 7.32
C LEU A 441 27.15 26.19 6.60
N SER A 442 27.69 26.82 5.55
CA SER A 442 26.89 27.64 4.63
C SER A 442 25.87 26.78 3.87
N GLU A 443 24.76 27.35 3.41
CA GLU A 443 23.76 26.60 2.62
C GLU A 443 24.34 26.09 1.29
N GLU A 444 25.25 26.85 0.66
CA GLU A 444 25.93 26.46 -0.58
C GLU A 444 26.83 25.23 -0.38
N ASP A 445 27.58 25.18 0.72
CA ASP A 445 28.43 24.02 1.05
C ASP A 445 27.60 22.76 1.36
N LYS A 446 26.44 22.93 2.01
CA LYS A 446 25.50 21.83 2.27
C LYS A 446 24.95 21.27 0.96
N GLU A 447 24.48 22.12 0.07
CA GLU A 447 23.92 21.71 -1.21
C GLU A 447 24.94 21.00 -2.09
N SER A 448 26.16 21.54 -2.15
CA SER A 448 27.29 20.91 -2.85
C SER A 448 27.60 19.52 -2.26
N THR A 449 27.63 19.40 -0.94
CA THR A 449 27.84 18.12 -0.25
C THR A 449 26.73 17.11 -0.57
N LEU A 450 25.47 17.49 -0.45
CA LEU A 450 24.32 16.63 -0.77
C LEU A 450 24.26 16.24 -2.26
N SER A 451 24.66 17.15 -3.15
CA SER A 451 24.80 16.87 -4.59
C SER A 451 25.82 15.79 -4.86
N SER A 452 27.00 15.90 -4.26
CA SER A 452 28.08 14.91 -4.44
C SER A 452 27.68 13.52 -3.95
N ILE A 453 26.90 13.43 -2.87
CA ILE A 453 26.39 12.16 -2.30
C ILE A 453 25.43 11.48 -3.28
N ILE A 454 24.50 12.23 -3.88
CA ILE A 454 23.51 11.67 -4.81
C ILE A 454 24.17 11.28 -6.15
N GLN A 455 25.08 12.12 -6.66
CA GLN A 455 25.82 11.83 -7.89
C GLN A 455 26.73 10.59 -7.77
N GLY A 456 27.19 10.27 -6.55
CA GLY A 456 27.99 9.08 -6.26
C GLY A 456 27.24 7.73 -6.41
N GLY A 457 25.90 7.76 -6.52
CA GLY A 457 25.05 6.58 -6.72
C GLY A 457 24.95 5.65 -5.50
N LEU A 458 24.01 4.70 -5.54
CA LEU A 458 23.89 3.65 -4.53
C LEU A 458 24.96 2.58 -4.78
N ARG A 459 25.84 2.35 -3.81
CA ARG A 459 26.89 1.32 -3.89
C ARG A 459 26.47 0.03 -3.20
N GLU A 460 26.95 -1.10 -3.70
CA GLU A 460 26.84 -2.38 -3.00
C GLU A 460 27.90 -2.47 -1.90
N ILE A 461 27.46 -2.35 -0.65
CA ILE A 461 28.31 -2.40 0.54
C ILE A 461 27.72 -3.40 1.53
N ASP A 462 28.58 -4.20 2.17
CA ASP A 462 28.17 -5.12 3.22
C ASP A 462 27.64 -4.37 4.45
N PRO A 463 26.63 -4.90 5.17
CA PRO A 463 26.07 -4.24 6.34
C PRO A 463 27.12 -4.05 7.46
N ILE A 464 27.45 -2.80 7.78
CA ILE A 464 28.38 -2.48 8.86
C ILE A 464 27.59 -2.46 10.19
N SER A 465 27.95 -3.36 11.11
CA SER A 465 27.29 -3.44 12.43
C SER A 465 27.87 -2.41 13.41
N ALA A 466 27.00 -1.72 14.14
CA ALA A 466 27.43 -0.72 15.11
C ALA A 466 27.88 -1.35 16.45
N ARG A 467 29.00 -0.88 17.01
CA ARG A 467 29.50 -1.23 18.33
C ARG A 467 28.63 -0.64 19.44
N GLU A 468 28.56 -1.30 20.59
CA GLU A 468 27.91 -0.76 21.79
C GLU A 468 28.74 0.40 22.39
N ILE A 469 28.11 1.52 22.74
CA ILE A 469 28.73 2.65 23.45
C ILE A 469 28.27 2.57 24.90
N ARG A 470 29.17 2.28 25.83
CA ARG A 470 28.85 2.15 27.26
C ARG A 470 28.93 3.50 27.97
N ASN A 471 27.90 4.33 27.81
CA ASN A 471 27.75 5.56 28.58
C ASN A 471 26.47 5.53 29.44
N SER A 472 26.47 4.79 30.56
CA SER A 472 25.56 5.11 31.67
C SER A 472 26.06 4.58 33.01
N LYS A 473 26.05 5.46 34.03
CA LYS A 473 25.97 5.06 35.43
C LYS A 473 24.67 4.27 35.61
N LYS A 474 24.75 3.09 36.25
CA LYS A 474 23.61 2.20 36.57
C LYS A 474 22.40 3.01 37.06
N ARG A 475 21.38 3.20 36.22
CA ARG A 475 20.03 3.56 36.68
C ARG A 475 19.32 2.27 37.08
N LEU A 476 19.04 2.15 38.38
CA LEU A 476 18.21 1.09 38.95
C LEU A 476 16.86 1.07 38.22
N LYS A 477 16.58 0.00 37.47
CA LYS A 477 15.24 -0.29 36.96
C LYS A 477 14.36 -0.79 38.11
N PRO A 478 13.09 -0.37 38.24
CA PRO A 478 12.15 -1.02 39.13
C PRO A 478 11.92 -2.46 38.68
N SER A 479 11.89 -3.41 39.61
CA SER A 479 11.88 -4.85 39.39
C SER A 479 10.49 -5.48 39.19
N TYR A 480 9.43 -4.70 39.03
CA TYR A 480 8.08 -5.25 38.86
C TYR A 480 7.17 -4.38 37.98
N ILE A 481 6.33 -5.07 37.21
CA ILE A 481 5.23 -4.52 36.42
C ILE A 481 4.02 -4.44 37.35
N ILE A 482 3.32 -3.31 37.38
CA ILE A 482 2.06 -3.17 38.13
C ILE A 482 0.98 -3.96 37.40
N GLU A 483 0.36 -4.89 38.11
CA GLU A 483 -0.70 -5.77 37.62
C GLU A 483 -1.93 -4.95 37.15
N LEU A 484 -2.34 -5.16 35.90
CA LEU A 484 -3.58 -4.59 35.36
C LEU A 484 -4.78 -5.30 36.01
N LYS A 485 -5.55 -4.55 36.80
CA LYS A 485 -6.79 -5.06 37.39
C LYS A 485 -7.75 -5.53 36.29
N SER A 486 -8.13 -6.81 36.35
CA SER A 486 -9.09 -7.39 35.40
C SER A 486 -10.44 -6.67 35.52
N SER A 487 -10.86 -5.95 34.47
CA SER A 487 -12.25 -5.54 34.34
C SER A 487 -13.00 -6.64 33.58
N ARG A 488 -13.71 -7.48 34.33
CA ARG A 488 -14.66 -8.43 33.75
C ARG A 488 -15.94 -7.68 33.35
N THR A 489 -15.98 -7.14 32.14
CA THR A 489 -17.27 -6.82 31.50
C THR A 489 -17.67 -7.99 30.62
N LYS A 490 -18.69 -8.76 31.04
CA LYS A 490 -19.40 -9.69 30.14
C LYS A 490 -19.96 -8.88 28.96
N LEU A 491 -19.35 -9.02 27.79
CA LEU A 491 -19.88 -8.47 26.55
C LEU A 491 -21.23 -9.14 26.27
N LYS A 492 -22.26 -8.33 26.03
CA LYS A 492 -23.57 -8.83 25.62
C LYS A 492 -23.57 -9.03 24.11
N ALA A 493 -24.27 -10.08 23.66
CA ALA A 493 -24.49 -10.34 22.25
C ALA A 493 -25.07 -9.09 21.55
N PHE A 494 -24.52 -8.79 20.38
CA PHE A 494 -25.02 -7.79 19.46
C PHE A 494 -25.17 -8.45 18.08
N ILE A 495 -26.16 -8.01 17.33
CA ILE A 495 -26.34 -8.42 15.94
C ILE A 495 -25.66 -7.37 15.07
N VAL A 496 -24.86 -7.83 14.13
CA VAL A 496 -24.38 -7.06 12.99
C VAL A 496 -25.21 -7.52 11.80
N ALA A 497 -25.96 -6.61 11.19
CA ALA A 497 -26.61 -6.85 9.91
C ALA A 497 -25.88 -6.03 8.86
N ASP A 498 -25.58 -6.65 7.72
CA ASP A 498 -25.09 -5.96 6.52
C ASP A 498 -26.19 -5.01 6.01
N THR A 499 -25.78 -3.83 5.55
CA THR A 499 -26.72 -2.77 5.10
C THR A 499 -27.04 -2.82 3.60
N GLU A 500 -26.74 -3.93 2.91
CA GLU A 500 -27.03 -4.09 1.48
C GLU A 500 -28.46 -4.61 1.21
N THR A 501 -29.35 -4.64 2.20
CA THR A 501 -30.78 -4.91 1.97
C THR A 501 -31.62 -3.72 2.42
N ILE A 502 -31.86 -2.80 1.49
CA ILE A 502 -32.99 -1.88 1.60
C ILE A 502 -34.18 -2.60 0.99
N LEU A 503 -35.20 -2.88 1.80
CA LEU A 503 -36.53 -3.23 1.30
C LEU A 503 -37.07 -1.98 0.61
N ILE A 504 -37.03 -1.98 -0.72
CA ILE A 504 -37.81 -1.05 -1.53
C ILE A 504 -39.15 -1.76 -1.77
N ASP A 505 -40.21 -1.11 -1.32
CA ASP A 505 -41.63 -1.45 -1.40
C ASP A 505 -42.18 -2.41 -0.32
N GLU A 506 -42.90 -1.81 0.64
CA GLU A 506 -43.84 -2.47 1.55
C GLU A 506 -45.02 -3.09 0.78
N VAL A 507 -44.79 -4.20 0.07
CA VAL A 507 -45.89 -5.02 -0.46
C VAL A 507 -45.80 -6.44 0.08
N HIS A 508 -45.97 -6.56 1.39
CA HIS A 508 -46.55 -7.78 1.96
C HIS A 508 -48.06 -7.61 2.01
N LYS A 509 -48.73 -7.98 0.90
CA LYS A 509 -50.12 -8.41 1.01
C LYS A 509 -50.11 -9.73 1.76
N VAL A 510 -50.63 -9.70 2.98
CA VAL A 510 -51.07 -10.89 3.68
C VAL A 510 -52.16 -11.56 2.83
N VAL A 511 -51.89 -12.77 2.36
CA VAL A 511 -52.90 -13.81 2.07
C VAL A 511 -52.43 -15.09 2.73
#